data_AF-A0A7J0GUV0-F1
#
_entry.id   AF-A0A7J0GUV0-F1
#
_cell.length_a   1.000
_cell.length_b   1.000
_cell.length_c   1.000
_cell.angle_alpha   90.00
_cell.angle_beta   90.00
_cell.angle_gamma   90.00
#
_symmetry.space_group_name_H-M   'P 1'
#
loop_
_entity.id
_entity.type
_entity.pdbx_description
1 polymer ?
#
loop_
_entity_poly.entity_id
_entity_poly.type
_entity_poly.pdbx_seq_one_letter_code
_entity_poly.pdbx_strand_id
1 'polypeptide(L)'
;MWCRDMVSLLCMRDSIVELVPSIQQFPGGGTHEVMTTRPRSDLYMNLPALKKLDVMLVSIFVGFQDTEKWLPCPKVPPKGLSEDARKKLQQCRDYVNQMLKAALEINSSVLTEMDIPNAYLETLPKCDRPKIAVAFSFGNKITCGELMRG
;
A
#
# COMPACT_ATOMS: atom_id res chain seq x y z
N MET A 1 -16.80 13.14 -2.20
CA MET A 1 -16.30 13.29 -0.81
C MET A 1 -14.95 12.61 -0.65
N TRP A 2 -14.86 11.29 -0.87
CA TRP A 2 -13.62 10.50 -0.82
C TRP A 2 -12.38 11.13 -1.49
N CYS A 3 -12.45 11.49 -2.77
CA CYS A 3 -11.29 12.02 -3.50
C CYS A 3 -10.73 13.31 -2.86
N ARG A 4 -11.59 14.20 -2.38
CA ARG A 4 -11.18 15.45 -1.73
C ARG A 4 -10.48 15.17 -0.40
N ASP A 5 -11.08 14.31 0.42
CA ASP A 5 -10.57 14.01 1.75
C ASP A 5 -9.23 13.25 1.66
N MET A 6 -9.09 12.35 0.67
CA MET A 6 -7.82 11.67 0.38
C MET A 6 -6.74 12.62 -0.14
N VAL A 7 -7.08 13.60 -0.99
CA VAL A 7 -6.12 14.65 -1.39
C VAL A 7 -5.62 15.42 -0.16
N SER A 8 -6.51 15.73 0.79
CA SER A 8 -6.12 16.41 2.03
C SER A 8 -5.20 15.56 2.90
N LEU A 9 -5.47 14.27 3.05
CA LEU A 9 -4.62 13.38 3.85
C LEU A 9 -3.24 13.16 3.21
N LEU A 10 -3.19 13.14 1.88
CA LEU A 10 -1.95 12.89 1.14
C LEU A 10 -1.15 14.17 0.86
N CYS A 11 -1.60 15.36 1.23
CA CYS A 11 -0.93 16.61 0.88
C CYS A 11 0.50 16.71 1.45
N MET A 12 0.75 16.12 2.63
CA MET A 12 2.05 16.16 3.31
C MET A 12 3.14 15.38 2.55
N ARG A 13 2.74 14.46 1.66
CA ARG A 13 3.67 13.58 0.93
C ARG A 13 4.69 14.36 0.10
N ASP A 14 4.30 15.51 -0.45
CA ASP A 14 5.13 16.28 -1.37
C ASP A 14 6.25 17.02 -0.61
N SER A 15 6.15 17.08 0.73
CA SER A 15 7.18 17.59 1.62
C SER A 15 8.14 16.51 2.13
N ILE A 16 7.88 15.23 1.86
CA ILE A 16 8.74 14.11 2.28
C ILE A 16 9.77 13.85 1.17
N VAL A 17 10.98 14.33 1.40
CA VAL A 17 12.07 14.30 0.42
C VAL A 17 13.35 13.71 1.00
N GLU A 18 14.15 13.12 0.12
CA GLU A 18 15.54 12.74 0.36
C GLU A 18 16.47 13.84 -0.20
N LEU A 19 17.54 14.14 0.52
CA LEU A 19 18.59 15.04 0.04
C LEU A 19 19.65 14.23 -0.69
N VAL A 20 19.80 14.48 -2.00
CA VAL A 20 20.76 13.79 -2.85
C VAL A 20 21.76 14.78 -3.44
N PRO A 21 23.06 14.44 -3.49
CA PRO A 21 24.07 15.30 -4.12
C PRO A 21 23.81 15.41 -5.63
N SER A 22 24.05 16.59 -6.19
CA SER A 22 23.89 16.87 -7.61
C SER A 22 24.86 17.96 -8.06
N ILE A 23 25.39 17.84 -9.28
CA ILE A 23 26.26 18.85 -9.88
C ILE A 23 25.40 19.85 -10.63
N GLN A 24 25.49 21.13 -10.28
CA GLN A 24 24.77 22.22 -10.93
C GLN A 24 25.73 23.19 -11.61
N GLN A 25 25.33 23.72 -12.76
CA GLN A 25 26.05 24.77 -13.48
C GLN A 25 25.52 26.15 -13.09
N PHE A 26 26.41 27.05 -12.72
CA PHE A 26 26.06 28.42 -12.37
C PHE A 26 26.38 29.39 -13.52
N PRO A 27 25.62 30.49 -13.67
CA PRO A 27 25.91 31.52 -14.66
C PRO A 27 27.29 32.12 -14.35
N GLY A 28 28.31 31.70 -15.12
CA GLY A 28 29.72 31.94 -14.81
C GLY A 28 30.65 30.78 -15.20
N GLY A 29 30.10 29.62 -15.60
CA GLY A 29 30.88 28.51 -16.16
C GLY A 29 31.47 27.54 -15.12
N GLY A 30 31.17 27.74 -13.83
CA GLY A 30 31.54 26.84 -12.75
C GLY A 30 30.49 25.75 -12.51
N THR A 31 30.94 24.54 -12.23
CA THR A 31 30.11 23.44 -11.70
C THR A 31 30.30 23.34 -10.20
N HIS A 32 29.21 23.30 -9.44
CA HIS A 32 29.25 23.11 -7.99
C HIS A 32 28.41 21.89 -7.59
N GLU A 33 28.90 21.12 -6.63
CA GLU A 33 28.12 20.08 -5.99
C GLU A 33 27.16 20.72 -4.98
N VAL A 34 25.88 20.46 -5.16
CA VAL A 34 24.78 21.03 -4.38
C VAL A 34 23.86 19.90 -3.95
N MET A 35 23.39 19.95 -2.71
CA MET A 35 22.36 19.04 -2.23
C MET A 35 21.02 19.44 -2.83
N THR A 36 20.34 18.48 -3.46
CA THR A 36 19.02 18.68 -4.07
C THR A 36 17.99 17.78 -3.41
N THR A 37 16.76 18.26 -3.31
CA THR A 37 15.64 17.47 -2.79
C THR A 37 15.03 16.62 -3.88
N ARG A 38 14.78 15.34 -3.62
CA ARG A 38 13.96 14.45 -4.45
C ARG A 38 12.90 13.76 -3.60
N PRO A 39 11.70 13.47 -4.13
CA PRO A 39 10.70 12.70 -3.38
C PRO A 39 11.29 11.36 -2.91
N ARG A 40 10.91 10.92 -1.71
CA ARG A 40 11.32 9.61 -1.18
C ARG A 40 10.95 8.51 -2.16
N SER A 41 11.88 7.59 -2.41
CA SER A 41 11.78 6.63 -3.53
C SER A 41 10.57 5.68 -3.41
N ASP A 42 10.29 5.19 -2.21
CA ASP A 42 9.12 4.37 -1.88
C ASP A 42 7.81 5.14 -2.12
N LEU A 43 7.73 6.41 -1.71
CA LEU A 43 6.57 7.27 -1.91
C LEU A 43 6.36 7.57 -3.39
N TYR A 44 7.45 7.82 -4.12
CA TYR A 44 7.43 8.11 -5.54
C TYR A 44 6.82 6.95 -6.35
N MET A 45 7.10 5.70 -5.98
CA MET A 45 6.59 4.52 -6.68
C MET A 45 5.24 4.04 -6.16
N ASN A 46 5.07 3.96 -4.84
CA ASN A 46 3.90 3.35 -4.22
C ASN A 46 2.66 4.23 -4.33
N LEU A 47 2.79 5.55 -4.19
CA LEU A 47 1.61 6.44 -4.19
C LEU A 47 0.88 6.49 -5.53
N PRO A 48 1.55 6.61 -6.70
CA PRO A 48 0.86 6.49 -7.99
C PRO A 48 0.17 5.14 -8.19
N ALA A 49 0.80 4.04 -7.75
CA ALA A 49 0.21 2.70 -7.83
C ALA A 49 -1.06 2.60 -6.98
N LEU A 50 -1.03 3.06 -5.73
CA LEU A 50 -2.20 3.09 -4.84
C LEU A 50 -3.33 3.98 -5.40
N LYS A 51 -3.01 5.15 -5.98
CA LYS A 51 -4.00 6.00 -6.67
C LYS A 51 -4.64 5.28 -7.85
N LYS A 52 -3.87 4.51 -8.62
CA LYS A 52 -4.40 3.72 -9.73
C LYS A 52 -5.35 2.62 -9.24
N LEU A 53 -5.00 1.93 -8.15
CA LEU A 53 -5.87 0.94 -7.52
C LEU A 53 -7.18 1.58 -7.01
N ASP A 54 -7.13 2.76 -6.41
CA ASP A 54 -8.32 3.50 -5.96
C ASP A 54 -9.27 3.82 -7.12
N VAL A 55 -8.76 4.37 -8.22
CA VAL A 55 -9.56 4.66 -9.42
C VAL A 55 -10.18 3.39 -9.99
N MET A 56 -9.42 2.29 -10.04
CA MET A 56 -9.94 0.99 -10.49
C MET A 56 -11.07 0.49 -9.58
N LEU A 57 -10.95 0.61 -8.25
CA LEU A 57 -11.98 0.17 -7.30
C LEU A 57 -13.25 1.01 -7.46
N VAL A 58 -13.10 2.33 -7.51
CA VAL A 58 -14.23 3.25 -7.71
C VAL A 58 -14.95 2.94 -9.02
N SER A 59 -14.21 2.65 -10.09
CA SER A 59 -14.79 2.28 -11.39
C SER A 59 -15.63 1.02 -11.32
N ILE A 60 -15.17 0.01 -10.56
CA ILE A 60 -15.95 -1.21 -10.31
C ILE A 60 -17.24 -0.88 -9.56
N PHE A 61 -17.16 -0.10 -8.47
CA PHE A 61 -18.34 0.26 -7.68
C PHE A 61 -19.37 1.06 -8.49
N VAL A 62 -18.93 2.01 -9.31
CA VAL A 62 -19.81 2.79 -10.21
C VAL A 62 -20.47 1.87 -11.24
N GLY A 63 -19.73 0.90 -11.78
CA GLY A 63 -20.27 -0.09 -12.73
C GLY A 63 -21.42 -0.95 -12.18
N PHE A 64 -21.60 -1.03 -10.86
CA PHE A 64 -22.72 -1.72 -10.21
C PHE A 64 -23.84 -0.80 -9.71
N GLN A 65 -23.74 0.53 -9.90
CA GLN A 65 -24.77 1.46 -9.40
C GLN A 65 -26.11 1.35 -10.12
N ASP A 66 -26.14 0.83 -11.35
CA ASP A 66 -27.39 0.57 -12.09
C ASP A 66 -28.14 -0.69 -11.60
N THR A 67 -27.52 -1.50 -10.73
CA THR A 67 -28.17 -2.63 -10.08
C THR A 67 -28.69 -2.19 -8.69
N GLU A 68 -29.97 -1.82 -8.65
CA GLU A 68 -30.85 -1.64 -7.48
C GLU A 68 -30.15 -1.77 -6.10
N LYS A 69 -29.97 -0.61 -5.44
CA LYS A 69 -29.78 -0.38 -3.98
C LYS A 69 -29.30 -1.61 -3.21
N TRP A 70 -28.01 -1.62 -2.84
CA TRP A 70 -27.38 -2.57 -1.92
C TRP A 70 -28.29 -2.95 -0.74
N LEU A 71 -28.98 -4.08 -0.85
CA LEU A 71 -29.76 -4.64 0.24
C LEU A 71 -28.80 -5.34 1.22
N PRO A 72 -29.04 -5.28 2.54
CA PRO A 72 -28.22 -5.99 3.54
C PRO A 72 -28.11 -7.49 3.26
N CYS A 73 -29.11 -8.05 2.58
CA CYS A 73 -29.11 -9.41 2.08
C CYS A 73 -29.31 -9.38 0.56
N PRO A 74 -28.32 -9.83 -0.24
CA PRO A 74 -28.47 -9.94 -1.68
C PRO A 74 -29.59 -10.94 -1.99
N LYS A 75 -30.59 -10.49 -2.76
CA LYS A 75 -31.67 -11.36 -3.25
C LYS A 75 -31.34 -11.80 -4.66
N VAL A 76 -31.42 -13.11 -4.90
CA VAL A 76 -31.32 -13.70 -6.23
C VAL A 76 -32.69 -14.25 -6.64
N PRO A 77 -33.04 -14.27 -7.94
CA PRO A 77 -34.24 -14.94 -8.41
C PRO A 77 -34.26 -16.42 -7.97
N PRO A 78 -35.44 -17.04 -7.79
CA PRO A 78 -35.54 -18.45 -7.40
C PRO A 78 -34.84 -19.41 -8.38
N LYS A 79 -34.76 -19.03 -9.66
CA LYS A 79 -34.05 -19.77 -10.71
C LYS A 79 -32.53 -19.51 -10.73
N GLY A 80 -32.02 -18.70 -9.81
CA GLY A 80 -30.64 -18.23 -9.78
C GLY A 80 -30.37 -17.11 -10.79
N LEU A 81 -29.11 -16.68 -10.83
CA LEU A 81 -28.59 -15.74 -11.83
C LEU A 81 -28.34 -16.46 -13.16
N SER A 82 -28.39 -15.72 -14.26
CA SER A 82 -27.96 -16.24 -15.57
C SER A 82 -26.47 -16.58 -15.56
N GLU A 83 -26.04 -17.48 -16.46
CA GLU A 83 -24.62 -17.83 -16.59
C GLU A 83 -23.76 -16.61 -16.88
N ASP A 84 -24.22 -15.71 -17.75
CA ASP A 84 -23.51 -14.48 -18.06
C ASP A 84 -23.35 -13.56 -16.84
N ALA A 85 -24.39 -13.44 -16.01
CA ALA A 85 -24.34 -12.66 -14.78
C ALA A 85 -23.37 -13.30 -13.78
N ARG A 86 -23.40 -14.63 -13.61
CA ARG A 86 -22.44 -15.36 -12.76
C ARG A 86 -21.01 -15.15 -13.23
N LYS A 87 -20.75 -15.29 -14.54
CA LYS A 87 -19.43 -15.11 -15.13
C LYS A 87 -18.91 -13.69 -14.95
N LYS A 88 -19.75 -12.67 -15.14
CA LYS A 88 -19.39 -11.26 -14.89
C LYS A 88 -19.04 -11.00 -13.43
N LEU A 89 -19.84 -11.50 -12.48
CA LEU A 89 -19.54 -11.37 -11.04
C LEU A 89 -18.24 -12.08 -10.66
N GLN A 90 -18.01 -13.26 -11.23
CA GLN A 90 -16.81 -14.05 -11.02
C GLN A 90 -15.55 -13.34 -11.53
N GLN A 91 -15.61 -12.80 -12.75
CA GLN A 91 -14.54 -11.98 -13.31
C GLN A 91 -14.25 -10.73 -12.46
N CYS A 92 -15.31 -10.05 -12.01
CA CYS A 92 -15.17 -8.91 -11.12
C CYS A 92 -14.48 -9.29 -9.80
N ARG A 93 -14.89 -10.40 -9.17
CA ARG A 93 -14.27 -10.92 -7.94
C ARG A 93 -12.77 -11.16 -8.14
N ASP A 94 -12.40 -11.83 -9.23
CA ASP A 94 -11.02 -12.19 -9.48
C ASP A 94 -10.16 -10.94 -9.78
N TYR A 95 -10.73 -9.95 -10.46
CA TYR A 95 -10.07 -8.66 -10.68
C TYR A 95 -9.85 -7.88 -9.37
N VAL A 96 -10.88 -7.78 -8.50
CA VAL A 96 -10.75 -7.14 -7.18
C VAL A 96 -9.71 -7.87 -6.31
N ASN A 97 -9.65 -9.20 -6.38
CA ASN A 97 -8.64 -9.98 -5.65
C ASN A 97 -7.21 -9.68 -6.12
N GLN A 98 -6.98 -9.44 -7.41
CA GLN A 98 -5.67 -9.04 -7.91
C GLN A 98 -5.27 -7.66 -7.37
N MET A 99 -6.22 -6.74 -7.32
CA MET A 99 -6.00 -5.41 -6.75
C MET A 99 -5.68 -5.48 -5.26
N LEU A 100 -6.39 -6.32 -4.51
CA LEU A 100 -6.11 -6.58 -3.10
C LEU A 100 -4.70 -7.13 -2.91
N LYS A 101 -4.27 -8.09 -3.73
CA LYS A 101 -2.90 -8.63 -3.67
C LYS A 101 -1.85 -7.54 -3.90
N ALA A 102 -2.04 -6.69 -4.91
CA ALA A 102 -1.13 -5.58 -5.19
C ALA A 102 -1.06 -4.59 -4.02
N ALA A 103 -2.20 -4.23 -3.42
CA ALA A 103 -2.24 -3.37 -2.24
C ALA A 103 -1.54 -4.00 -1.03
N LEU A 104 -1.74 -5.30 -0.80
CA LEU A 104 -1.08 -6.04 0.28
C LEU A 104 0.44 -6.15 0.07
N GLU A 105 0.90 -6.28 -1.17
CA GLU A 105 2.33 -6.29 -1.50
C GLU A 105 2.99 -4.95 -1.19
N ILE A 106 2.34 -3.83 -1.56
CA ILE A 106 2.81 -2.48 -1.21
C ILE A 106 2.86 -2.32 0.32
N ASN A 107 1.79 -2.68 1.03
CA ASN A 107 1.73 -2.59 2.48
C ASN A 107 2.82 -3.44 3.14
N SER A 108 3.05 -4.65 2.63
CA SER A 108 4.12 -5.53 3.10
C SER A 108 5.50 -4.91 2.89
N SER A 109 5.77 -4.30 1.73
CA SER A 109 7.06 -3.66 1.45
C SER A 109 7.34 -2.51 2.40
N VAL A 110 6.35 -1.65 2.65
CA VAL A 110 6.50 -0.51 3.58
C VAL A 110 6.74 -1.01 5.00
N LEU A 111 5.98 -2.00 5.47
CA LEU A 111 6.14 -2.55 6.82
C LEU A 111 7.52 -3.20 7.04
N THR A 112 8.13 -3.79 6.01
CA THR A 112 9.48 -4.38 6.13
C THR A 112 10.59 -3.35 6.23
N GLU A 113 10.35 -2.11 5.78
CA GLU A 113 11.30 -1.00 5.86
C GLU A 113 11.16 -0.19 7.16
N MET A 114 10.12 -0.44 7.95
CA MET A 114 9.89 0.28 9.21
C MET A 114 10.76 -0.29 10.33
N ASP A 115 11.42 0.61 11.07
CA ASP A 115 12.16 0.24 12.28
C ASP A 115 11.22 -0.35 13.34
N ILE A 116 11.70 -1.40 14.02
CA ILE A 116 10.97 -2.00 15.14
C ILE A 116 11.09 -1.07 16.34
N PRO A 117 9.97 -0.59 16.93
CA PRO A 117 10.04 0.32 18.07
C PRO A 117 10.71 -0.33 19.29
N ASN A 118 11.55 0.43 20.01
CA ASN A 118 12.22 -0.06 21.22
C ASN A 118 11.25 -0.58 22.29
N ALA A 119 10.07 0.06 22.43
CA ALA A 119 9.02 -0.39 23.32
C ALA A 119 8.57 -1.84 23.02
N TYR A 120 8.57 -2.26 21.76
CA TYR A 120 8.29 -3.65 21.40
C TYR A 120 9.45 -4.57 21.83
N LEU A 121 10.70 -4.15 21.58
CA LEU A 121 11.89 -4.92 21.96
C LEU A 121 11.98 -5.17 23.47
N GLU A 122 11.60 -4.18 24.27
CA GLU A 122 11.61 -4.26 25.74
C GLU A 122 10.59 -5.27 26.29
N THR A 123 9.51 -5.53 25.54
CA THR A 123 8.47 -6.51 25.93
C THR A 123 8.81 -7.95 25.53
N LEU A 124 9.87 -8.17 24.75
CA LEU A 124 10.22 -9.51 24.28
C LEU A 124 10.59 -10.43 25.45
N PRO A 125 10.17 -11.71 25.43
CA PRO A 125 10.57 -12.68 26.44
C PRO A 125 12.09 -12.77 26.56
N LYS A 126 12.60 -12.78 27.79
CA LYS A 126 14.03 -12.98 28.05
C LYS A 126 14.40 -14.42 27.72
N CYS A 127 14.98 -14.65 26.54
CA CYS A 127 15.53 -15.94 26.15
C CYS A 127 17.06 -15.96 26.27
N ASP A 128 17.64 -16.99 26.88
CA ASP A 128 19.10 -17.18 27.02
C ASP A 128 19.79 -17.55 25.69
N ARG A 129 19.01 -17.69 24.61
CA ARG A 129 19.55 -17.89 23.26
C ARG A 129 19.79 -16.53 22.59
N PRO A 130 20.95 -16.31 21.95
CA PRO A 130 21.32 -15.03 21.35
C PRO A 130 20.47 -14.66 20.13
N LYS A 131 19.70 -15.60 19.57
CA LYS A 131 18.79 -15.37 18.45
C LYS A 131 17.35 -15.67 18.87
N ILE A 132 16.53 -14.63 18.95
CA ILE A 132 15.07 -14.79 18.99
C ILE A 132 14.60 -14.65 17.55
N ALA A 133 14.05 -15.71 16.97
CA ALA A 133 13.30 -15.60 15.73
C ALA A 133 11.97 -14.92 16.07
N VAL A 134 11.83 -13.65 15.67
CA VAL A 134 10.54 -12.96 15.82
C VAL A 134 9.79 -13.15 14.50
N ALA A 135 8.72 -13.92 14.58
CA ALA A 135 7.78 -14.10 13.48
C ALA A 135 6.75 -12.97 13.57
N PHE A 136 6.79 -12.04 12.63
CA PHE A 136 5.72 -11.06 12.46
C PHE A 136 4.67 -11.69 11.55
N SER A 137 3.43 -11.83 12.04
CA SER A 137 2.29 -12.22 11.23
C SER A 137 1.52 -10.97 10.85
N PHE A 138 1.48 -10.67 9.55
CA PHE A 138 0.56 -9.67 8.98
C PHE A 138 -0.25 -10.36 7.87
N GLY A 139 -1.52 -10.66 8.18
CA GLY A 139 -2.38 -11.45 7.29
C GLY A 139 -1.90 -12.90 7.14
N ASN A 140 -1.90 -13.43 5.92
CA ASN A 140 -1.50 -14.82 5.60
C ASN A 140 0.02 -15.01 5.38
N LYS A 141 0.85 -13.98 5.62
CA LYS A 141 2.30 -14.07 5.49
C LYS A 141 2.94 -14.00 6.88
N ILE A 142 3.82 -14.96 7.15
CA ILE A 142 4.74 -14.94 8.29
C ILE A 142 6.09 -14.47 7.74
N THR A 143 6.58 -13.33 8.22
CA THR A 143 7.95 -12.88 7.98
C THR A 143 8.78 -13.17 9.22
N CYS A 144 9.78 -14.04 9.08
CA CYS A 144 10.77 -14.30 10.13
C CYS A 144 11.88 -13.26 10.02
N GLY A 145 12.01 -12.40 11.04
CA GLY A 145 13.18 -11.55 11.23
C GLY A 145 14.13 -12.14 12.27
N GLU A 146 15.43 -12.11 12.02
CA GLU A 146 16.45 -12.38 13.05
C GLU A 146 16.74 -11.06 13.79
N LEU A 147 16.53 -11.04 15.11
CA LEU A 147 16.95 -9.91 15.95
C LEU A 147 18.23 -10.30 16.70
N MET A 148 19.35 -9.67 16.38
CA MET A 148 20.60 -9.81 17.14
C MET A 148 20.53 -8.90 18.36
N ARG A 149 20.69 -9.44 19.57
CA ARG A 149 20.96 -8.60 20.76
C ARG A 149 22.40 -8.08 20.67
N GLY A 150 22.56 -6.76 20.76
CA GLY A 150 23.85 -6.09 20.95
C GLY A 150 24.43 -6.33 22.33
#